data_AF-A0A0S9KNE1-F1
#
_entry.id   AF-A0A0S9KNE1-F1
#
_cell.length_a   1.000
_cell.length_b   1.000
_cell.length_c   1.000
_cell.angle_alpha   90.00
_cell.angle_beta   90.00
_cell.angle_gamma   90.00
#
_symmetry.space_group_name_H-M   'P 1'
#
loop_
_entity.id
_entity.type
_entity.pdbx_description
1 polymer ?
#
loop_
_entity_poly.entity_id
_entity_poly.type
_entity_poly.pdbx_seq_one_letter_code
_entity_poly.pdbx_strand_id
1 'polypeptide(L)'
;MFARAGFEGASVVEIAAEVGISRAGLLHHFESKEDLLMAVLDHREESDRQVFVASGSRKEGGIGVLRGMVRLAQRNEERPGLVRLYVALSAEATAHDHPAHQYFVQHYARILDGTEWALDSARASGALKTDIDARRFARDLVAVQDGLQLQWLLRPQDTRLAAPLEAFIQSALTRDLWSPVMTEAAS
;
A
#
# COMPACT_ATOMS: atom_id res chain seq x y z
N MET A 1 0.40 -2.85 -19.15
CA MET A 1 0.20 -4.26 -19.56
C MET A 1 -0.06 -5.19 -18.39
N PHE A 2 0.85 -5.34 -17.41
CA PHE A 2 0.59 -6.22 -16.25
C PHE A 2 -0.73 -5.91 -15.53
N ALA A 3 -1.03 -4.62 -15.32
CA ALA A 3 -2.32 -4.18 -14.76
C ALA A 3 -3.56 -4.70 -15.52
N ARG A 4 -3.46 -4.91 -16.84
CA ARG A 4 -4.57 -5.30 -17.71
C ARG A 4 -4.64 -6.81 -17.90
N ALA A 5 -3.51 -7.50 -17.94
CA ALA A 5 -3.41 -8.90 -18.37
C ALA A 5 -2.90 -9.87 -17.27
N GLY A 6 -2.63 -9.38 -16.05
CA GLY A 6 -1.98 -10.16 -15.00
C GLY A 6 -0.49 -10.39 -15.29
N PHE A 7 0.20 -11.18 -14.46
CA PHE A 7 1.57 -11.57 -14.76
C PHE A 7 1.62 -12.44 -16.01
N GLU A 8 0.91 -13.56 -16.03
CA GLU A 8 0.94 -14.54 -17.13
C GLU A 8 0.58 -13.92 -18.49
N GLY A 9 -0.51 -13.15 -18.55
CA GLY A 9 -1.00 -12.58 -19.80
C GLY A 9 -0.18 -11.40 -20.34
N ALA A 10 0.76 -10.83 -19.58
CA ALA A 10 1.58 -9.73 -20.06
C ALA A 10 2.77 -10.22 -20.90
N SER A 11 2.92 -9.74 -22.13
CA SER A 11 4.10 -10.04 -22.94
C SER A 11 5.16 -8.94 -22.84
N VAL A 12 6.43 -9.32 -22.64
CA VAL A 12 7.58 -8.39 -22.72
C VAL A 12 7.63 -7.69 -24.08
N VAL A 13 7.22 -8.37 -25.15
CA VAL A 13 7.14 -7.81 -26.50
C VAL A 13 6.11 -6.69 -26.57
N GLU A 14 4.92 -6.92 -26.01
CA GLU A 14 3.84 -5.93 -25.98
C GLU A 14 4.20 -4.75 -25.08
N ILE A 15 4.87 -4.99 -23.95
CA ILE A 15 5.37 -3.93 -23.08
C ILE A 15 6.38 -3.06 -23.80
N ALA A 16 7.35 -3.66 -24.52
CA ALA A 16 8.36 -2.91 -25.25
C ALA A 16 7.72 -2.05 -26.36
N ALA A 17 6.76 -2.62 -27.09
CA ALA A 17 6.01 -1.91 -28.12
C ALA A 17 5.23 -0.72 -27.56
N GLU A 18 4.56 -0.88 -26.41
CA GLU A 18 3.79 0.18 -25.75
C GLU A 18 4.67 1.37 -25.32
N VAL A 19 5.88 1.09 -24.81
CA VAL A 19 6.82 2.14 -24.36
C VAL A 19 7.79 2.61 -25.46
N GLY A 20 7.59 2.14 -26.70
CA GLY A 20 8.34 2.60 -27.88
C GLY A 20 9.79 2.14 -27.95
N ILE A 21 10.15 1.04 -27.28
CA ILE A 21 11.51 0.47 -27.35
C ILE A 21 11.50 -0.95 -27.94
N SER A 22 12.65 -1.40 -28.42
CA SER A 22 12.78 -2.77 -28.91
C SER A 22 12.75 -3.77 -27.74
N ARG A 23 12.30 -5.00 -28.00
CA ARG A 23 12.38 -6.10 -27.02
C ARG A 23 13.80 -6.28 -26.47
N ALA A 24 14.80 -6.21 -27.35
CA ALA A 24 16.20 -6.31 -26.95
C ALA A 24 16.64 -5.12 -26.08
N GLY A 25 16.16 -3.91 -26.36
CA GLY A 25 16.40 -2.73 -25.54
C GLY A 25 15.74 -2.85 -24.15
N LEU A 26 14.51 -3.35 -24.08
CA LEU A 26 13.83 -3.60 -22.80
C LEU A 26 14.56 -4.68 -21.99
N LEU A 27 14.99 -5.78 -22.64
CA LEU A 27 15.70 -6.87 -22.00
C LEU A 27 17.16 -6.53 -21.62
N HIS A 28 17.73 -5.46 -22.19
CA HIS A 28 19.00 -4.92 -21.74
C HIS A 28 18.88 -4.25 -20.37
N HIS A 29 17.70 -3.73 -20.03
CA HIS A 29 17.42 -3.13 -18.72
C HIS A 29 16.89 -4.15 -17.70
N PHE A 30 16.17 -5.17 -18.15
CA PHE A 30 15.56 -6.19 -17.31
C PHE A 30 15.83 -7.57 -17.91
N GLU A 31 16.62 -8.39 -17.24
CA GLU A 31 17.09 -9.67 -17.81
C GLU A 31 15.92 -10.64 -18.11
N SER A 32 14.80 -10.48 -17.40
CA SER A 32 13.59 -11.27 -17.57
C SER A 32 12.29 -10.47 -17.34
N LYS A 33 11.15 -11.12 -17.58
CA LYS A 33 9.81 -10.55 -17.30
C LYS A 33 9.58 -10.44 -15.79
N GLU A 34 10.17 -11.36 -15.04
CA GLU A 34 10.22 -11.42 -13.59
C GLU A 34 11.01 -10.24 -13.04
N ASP A 35 12.18 -9.94 -13.60
CA ASP A 35 13.00 -8.78 -13.17
C ASP A 35 12.28 -7.46 -13.44
N LEU A 36 11.61 -7.36 -14.59
CA LEU A 36 10.77 -6.20 -14.90
C LEU A 36 9.61 -6.08 -13.90
N LEU A 37 8.97 -7.19 -13.53
CA LEU A 37 7.92 -7.20 -12.53
C LEU A 37 8.45 -6.71 -11.16
N MET A 38 9.58 -7.24 -10.71
CA MET A 38 10.20 -6.84 -9.44
C MET A 38 10.57 -5.35 -9.45
N ALA A 39 11.14 -4.85 -10.54
CA ALA A 39 11.45 -3.43 -10.67
C ALA A 39 10.21 -2.53 -10.61
N VAL A 40 9.07 -2.97 -11.16
CA VAL A 40 7.80 -2.24 -11.06
C VAL A 40 7.29 -2.22 -9.61
N LEU A 41 7.42 -3.35 -8.89
CA LEU A 41 7.03 -3.46 -7.48
C LEU A 41 7.91 -2.58 -6.58
N ASP A 42 9.23 -2.60 -6.78
CA ASP A 42 10.19 -1.77 -6.05
C ASP A 42 9.97 -0.27 -6.30
N HIS A 43 9.72 0.11 -7.56
CA HIS A 43 9.43 1.50 -7.91
C HIS A 43 8.16 2.00 -7.21
N ARG A 44 7.13 1.16 -7.12
CA ARG A 44 5.91 1.48 -6.38
C ARG A 44 6.23 1.69 -4.90
N GLU A 45 6.95 0.77 -4.28
CA GLU A 45 7.28 0.84 -2.86
C GLU A 45 8.05 2.14 -2.52
N GLU A 46 9.04 2.51 -3.33
CA GLU A 46 9.77 3.78 -3.15
C GLU A 46 8.86 5.00 -3.32
N SER A 47 7.94 4.97 -4.31
CA SER A 47 6.97 6.04 -4.50
C SER A 47 6.02 6.18 -3.31
N ASP A 48 5.60 5.08 -2.72
CA ASP A 48 4.67 5.05 -1.59
C ASP A 48 5.36 5.53 -0.31
N ARG A 49 6.63 5.18 -0.11
CA ARG A 49 7.45 5.65 1.02
C ARG A 49 7.49 7.19 1.12
N GLN A 50 7.53 7.87 -0.01
CA GLN A 50 7.52 9.35 -0.05
C GLN A 50 6.20 9.93 0.50
N VAL A 51 5.07 9.25 0.28
CA VAL A 51 3.76 9.66 0.82
C VAL A 51 3.76 9.59 2.34
N PHE A 52 4.31 8.52 2.93
CA PHE A 52 4.42 8.37 4.38
C PHE A 52 5.32 9.43 5.00
N VAL A 53 6.48 9.70 4.39
CA VAL A 53 7.39 10.76 4.86
C VAL A 53 6.70 12.12 4.83
N ALA A 54 6.03 12.46 3.73
CA ALA A 54 5.28 13.71 3.60
C ALA A 54 4.10 13.81 4.58
N SER A 55 3.55 12.66 5.01
CA SER A 55 2.48 12.57 6.01
C SER A 55 2.96 12.67 7.45
N GLY A 56 4.27 12.86 7.67
CA GLY A 56 4.83 13.04 8.99
C GLY A 56 5.20 11.74 9.69
N SER A 57 5.34 10.60 9.01
CA SER A 57 5.73 9.32 9.64
C SER A 57 7.00 9.41 10.51
N ARG A 58 7.92 10.33 10.18
CA ARG A 58 9.14 10.61 10.96
C ARG A 58 8.96 11.64 12.07
N LYS A 59 7.98 12.55 11.95
CA LYS A 59 7.79 13.70 12.86
C LYS A 59 6.69 13.47 13.89
N GLU A 60 5.64 12.78 13.48
CA GLU A 60 4.40 12.56 14.22
C GLU A 60 4.20 11.08 14.60
N GLY A 61 5.24 10.26 14.42
CA GLY A 61 5.25 8.84 14.75
C GLY A 61 4.10 8.07 14.09
N GLY A 62 3.43 7.24 14.89
CA GLY A 62 2.33 6.40 14.44
C GLY A 62 1.16 7.15 13.80
N ILE A 63 0.82 8.35 14.29
CA ILE A 63 -0.24 9.17 13.69
C ILE A 63 0.13 9.61 12.28
N GLY A 64 1.40 9.96 12.05
CA GLY A 64 1.90 10.28 10.71
C GLY A 64 1.83 9.09 9.75
N VAL A 65 2.06 7.87 10.24
CA VAL A 65 1.90 6.64 9.44
C VAL A 65 0.43 6.39 9.09
N LEU A 66 -0.48 6.49 10.07
CA LEU A 66 -1.92 6.30 9.85
C LEU A 66 -2.49 7.32 8.84
N ARG A 67 -2.07 8.59 8.92
CA ARG A 67 -2.38 9.59 7.87
C ARG A 67 -1.79 9.21 6.52
N GLY A 68 -0.57 8.69 6.51
CA GLY A 68 0.10 8.19 5.32
C GLY A 68 -0.72 7.11 4.60
N MET A 69 -1.36 6.20 5.35
CA MET A 69 -2.26 5.19 4.76
C MET A 69 -3.45 5.84 4.06
N VAL A 70 -4.11 6.83 4.70
CA VAL A 70 -5.24 7.55 4.07
C VAL A 70 -4.79 8.32 2.83
N ARG A 71 -3.66 9.04 2.90
CA ARG A 71 -3.12 9.76 1.74
C ARG A 71 -2.69 8.83 0.60
N LEU A 72 -2.15 7.65 0.94
CA LEU A 72 -1.82 6.65 -0.05
C LEU A 72 -3.08 6.10 -0.73
N ALA A 73 -4.15 5.86 0.04
CA ALA A 73 -5.45 5.47 -0.51
C ALA A 73 -6.02 6.55 -1.46
N GLN A 74 -5.93 7.84 -1.11
CA GLN A 74 -6.31 8.95 -1.99
C GLN A 74 -5.53 8.93 -3.31
N ARG A 75 -4.20 8.77 -3.23
CA ARG A 75 -3.32 8.70 -4.41
C ARG A 75 -3.61 7.47 -5.28
N ASN A 76 -4.02 6.36 -4.67
CA ASN A 76 -4.38 5.13 -5.38
C ASN A 76 -5.68 5.28 -6.19
N GLU A 77 -6.62 6.12 -5.75
CA GLU A 77 -7.83 6.42 -6.52
C GLU A 77 -7.51 7.09 -7.88
N GLU A 78 -6.40 7.82 -7.97
CA GLU A 78 -5.91 8.43 -9.20
C GLU A 78 -5.14 7.44 -10.10
N ARG A 79 -4.85 6.22 -9.60
CA ARG A 79 -3.95 5.24 -10.23
C ARG A 79 -4.57 3.85 -10.32
N PRO A 80 -5.77 3.68 -10.91
CA PRO A 80 -6.49 2.41 -10.95
C PRO A 80 -5.68 1.27 -11.60
N GLY A 81 -4.81 1.58 -12.56
CA GLY A 81 -3.93 0.58 -13.18
C GLY A 81 -2.96 -0.06 -12.18
N LEU A 82 -2.32 0.73 -11.32
CA LEU A 82 -1.38 0.19 -10.32
C LEU A 82 -2.10 -0.59 -9.23
N VAL A 83 -3.27 -0.14 -8.80
CA VAL A 83 -4.10 -0.89 -7.83
C VAL A 83 -4.53 -2.22 -8.42
N ARG A 84 -5.00 -2.23 -9.67
CA ARG A 84 -5.42 -3.46 -10.38
C ARG A 84 -4.27 -4.46 -10.53
N LEU A 85 -3.09 -3.97 -10.88
CA LEU A 85 -1.88 -4.78 -10.94
C LEU A 85 -1.61 -5.45 -9.59
N TYR A 86 -1.60 -4.65 -8.53
CA TYR A 86 -1.25 -5.12 -7.21
C TYR A 86 -2.26 -6.15 -6.65
N VAL A 87 -3.57 -5.91 -6.84
CA VAL A 87 -4.63 -6.86 -6.45
C VAL A 87 -4.52 -8.17 -7.23
N ALA A 88 -4.22 -8.13 -8.53
CA ALA A 88 -4.03 -9.35 -9.32
C ALA A 88 -2.81 -10.15 -8.85
N LEU A 89 -1.68 -9.47 -8.69
CA LEU A 89 -0.43 -10.11 -8.25
C LEU A 89 -0.50 -10.65 -6.82
N SER A 90 -1.18 -9.96 -5.90
CA SER A 90 -1.31 -10.44 -4.52
C SER A 90 -2.11 -11.74 -4.46
N ALA A 91 -3.12 -11.89 -5.33
CA ALA A 91 -3.88 -13.12 -5.48
C ALA A 91 -3.07 -14.23 -6.18
N GLU A 92 -2.41 -13.93 -7.31
CA GLU A 92 -1.56 -14.89 -8.05
C GLU A 92 -0.40 -15.40 -7.18
N ALA A 93 0.22 -14.52 -6.40
CA ALA A 93 1.33 -14.83 -5.50
C ALA A 93 0.94 -15.70 -4.28
N THR A 94 -0.34 -16.06 -4.10
CA THR A 94 -0.73 -17.07 -3.11
C THR A 94 -0.25 -18.48 -3.47
N ALA A 95 0.01 -18.74 -4.75
CA ALA A 95 0.66 -19.96 -5.20
C ALA A 95 2.16 -19.93 -4.85
N HIS A 96 2.66 -20.98 -4.19
CA HIS A 96 4.04 -21.03 -3.69
C HIS A 96 5.12 -21.01 -4.78
N ASP A 97 4.77 -21.46 -5.99
CA ASP A 97 5.63 -21.49 -7.17
C ASP A 97 5.60 -20.19 -7.99
N HIS A 98 4.74 -19.23 -7.63
CA HIS A 98 4.67 -17.94 -8.31
C HIS A 98 5.96 -17.12 -8.07
N PRO A 99 6.57 -16.51 -9.11
CA PRO A 99 7.83 -15.75 -8.97
C PRO A 99 7.78 -14.63 -7.93
N ALA A 100 6.61 -14.01 -7.74
CA ALA A 100 6.40 -12.94 -6.76
C ALA A 100 6.01 -13.43 -5.34
N HIS A 101 5.90 -14.75 -5.10
CA HIS A 101 5.43 -15.28 -3.81
C HIS A 101 6.24 -14.74 -2.63
N GLN A 102 7.57 -14.86 -2.69
CA GLN A 102 8.46 -14.39 -1.62
C GLN A 102 8.38 -12.88 -1.40
N TYR A 103 8.25 -12.10 -2.49
CA TYR A 103 8.04 -10.66 -2.39
C TYR A 103 6.77 -10.34 -1.59
N PHE A 104 5.63 -10.95 -1.94
CA PHE A 104 4.36 -10.66 -1.25
C PHE A 104 4.34 -11.14 0.20
N VAL A 105 4.94 -12.29 0.51
CA VAL A 105 5.12 -12.75 1.90
C VAL A 105 5.87 -11.71 2.74
N GLN A 106 7.01 -11.22 2.23
CA GLN A 106 7.81 -10.22 2.94
C GLN A 106 7.09 -8.87 2.99
N HIS A 107 6.40 -8.49 1.93
CA HIS A 107 5.68 -7.24 1.84
C HIS A 107 4.52 -7.18 2.86
N TYR A 108 3.70 -8.23 2.96
CA TYR A 108 2.62 -8.29 3.96
C TYR A 108 3.16 -8.30 5.38
N ALA A 109 4.26 -9.01 5.66
CA ALA A 109 4.92 -8.97 6.96
C ALA A 109 5.33 -7.53 7.33
N ARG A 110 6.00 -6.82 6.41
CA ARG A 110 6.42 -5.42 6.61
C ARG A 110 5.26 -4.47 6.82
N ILE A 111 4.16 -4.61 6.08
CA ILE A 111 2.97 -3.77 6.27
C ILE A 111 2.32 -4.03 7.63
N LEU A 112 2.16 -5.30 8.01
CA LEU A 112 1.55 -5.67 9.29
C LEU A 112 2.39 -5.16 10.46
N ASP A 113 3.69 -5.40 10.44
CA ASP A 113 4.62 -4.94 11.48
C ASP A 113 4.65 -3.41 11.57
N GLY A 114 4.70 -2.71 10.42
CA GLY A 114 4.67 -1.25 10.37
C GLY A 114 3.35 -0.66 10.87
N THR A 115 2.23 -1.35 10.64
CA THR A 115 0.90 -0.95 11.11
C THR A 115 0.74 -1.18 12.61
N GLU A 116 1.18 -2.34 13.13
CA GLU A 116 1.20 -2.64 14.57
C GLU A 116 2.06 -1.61 15.31
N TRP A 117 3.26 -1.31 14.79
CA TRP A 117 4.12 -0.26 15.33
C TRP A 117 3.44 1.11 15.36
N ALA A 118 2.73 1.49 14.29
CA ALA A 118 2.05 2.78 14.23
C ALA A 118 0.94 2.89 15.29
N LEU A 119 0.20 1.81 15.52
CA LEU A 119 -0.84 1.75 16.54
C LEU A 119 -0.24 1.79 17.95
N ASP A 120 0.86 1.08 18.20
CA ASP A 120 1.57 1.11 19.48
C ASP A 120 2.16 2.50 19.77
N SER A 121 2.73 3.15 18.76
CA SER A 121 3.19 4.54 18.84
C SER A 121 2.05 5.52 19.13
N ALA A 122 0.87 5.30 18.51
CA ALA A 122 -0.33 6.07 18.83
C ALA A 122 -0.83 5.82 20.26
N ARG A 123 -0.72 4.58 20.78
CA ARG A 123 -1.04 4.26 22.18
C ARG A 123 -0.10 4.97 23.14
N ALA A 124 1.21 4.96 22.87
CA ALA A 124 2.21 5.63 23.71
C ALA A 124 2.00 7.15 23.82
N SER A 125 1.36 7.77 22.82
CA SER A 125 0.97 9.19 22.82
C SER A 125 -0.46 9.45 23.29
N GLY A 126 -1.17 8.43 23.80
CA GLY A 126 -2.55 8.53 24.27
C GLY A 126 -3.60 8.70 23.17
N ALA A 127 -3.22 8.54 21.91
CA ALA A 127 -4.06 8.75 20.74
C ALA A 127 -4.86 7.50 20.32
N LEU A 128 -4.49 6.30 20.81
CA LEU A 128 -5.22 5.06 20.59
C LEU A 128 -6.11 4.74 21.79
N LYS A 129 -7.35 4.29 21.54
CA LYS A 129 -8.26 3.83 22.60
C LYS A 129 -7.67 2.61 23.34
N THR A 130 -7.96 2.50 24.63
CA THR A 130 -7.33 1.51 25.53
C THR A 130 -7.84 0.09 25.33
N ASP A 131 -9.03 -0.09 24.76
CA ASP A 131 -9.65 -1.37 24.45
C ASP A 131 -9.22 -1.96 23.09
N ILE A 132 -8.44 -1.21 22.30
CA ILE A 132 -7.94 -1.66 21.00
C ILE A 132 -6.67 -2.50 21.18
N ASP A 133 -6.72 -3.76 20.75
CA ASP A 133 -5.53 -4.59 20.52
C ASP A 133 -4.85 -4.15 19.21
N ALA A 134 -3.62 -3.65 19.29
CA ALA A 134 -2.91 -3.08 18.14
C ALA A 134 -2.60 -4.14 17.08
N ARG A 135 -2.20 -5.34 17.48
CA ARG A 135 -1.85 -6.43 16.57
C ARG A 135 -3.07 -6.93 15.80
N ARG A 136 -4.19 -7.08 16.49
CA ARG A 136 -5.44 -7.50 15.85
C ARG A 136 -5.97 -6.41 14.94
N PHE A 137 -6.02 -5.17 15.42
CA PHE A 137 -6.51 -4.04 14.64
C PHE A 137 -5.63 -3.76 13.40
N ALA A 138 -4.31 -3.98 13.47
CA ALA A 138 -3.43 -3.89 12.31
C ALA A 138 -3.83 -4.86 11.20
N ARG A 139 -4.11 -6.12 11.54
CA ARG A 139 -4.59 -7.13 10.57
C ARG A 139 -5.94 -6.73 9.99
N ASP A 140 -6.88 -6.29 10.83
CA ASP A 140 -8.21 -5.87 10.39
C ASP A 140 -8.11 -4.65 9.46
N LEU A 141 -7.25 -3.68 9.77
CA LEU A 141 -7.02 -2.49 8.96
C LEU A 141 -6.45 -2.83 7.57
N VAL A 142 -5.46 -3.73 7.49
CA VAL A 142 -4.91 -4.19 6.22
C VAL A 142 -5.96 -4.95 5.41
N ALA A 143 -6.75 -5.82 6.05
CA ALA A 143 -7.83 -6.55 5.38
C ALA A 143 -8.92 -5.61 4.84
N VAL A 144 -9.29 -4.57 5.60
CA VAL A 144 -10.20 -3.51 5.14
C VAL A 144 -9.62 -2.80 3.92
N GLN A 145 -8.35 -2.41 3.95
CA GLN A 145 -7.71 -1.75 2.82
C GLN A 145 -7.73 -2.62 1.55
N ASP A 146 -7.34 -3.89 1.64
CA ASP A 146 -7.32 -4.81 0.50
C ASP A 146 -8.73 -5.07 -0.05
N GLY A 147 -9.72 -5.26 0.85
CA GLY A 147 -11.11 -5.43 0.47
C GLY A 147 -11.70 -4.19 -0.22
N LEU A 148 -11.34 -2.99 0.23
CA LEU A 148 -11.75 -1.72 -0.39
C LEU A 148 -11.17 -1.58 -1.80
N GLN A 149 -9.90 -1.96 -2.01
CA GLN A 149 -9.28 -1.94 -3.34
C GLN A 149 -10.04 -2.82 -4.33
N LEU A 150 -10.38 -4.04 -3.93
CA LEU A 150 -11.15 -4.96 -4.77
C LEU A 150 -12.54 -4.39 -5.11
N GLN A 151 -13.29 -3.92 -4.10
CA GLN A 151 -14.63 -3.36 -4.30
C GLN A 151 -14.60 -2.11 -5.18
N TRP A 152 -13.64 -1.22 -4.96
CA TRP A 152 -13.47 0.00 -5.75
C TRP A 152 -13.13 -0.30 -7.22
N LEU A 153 -12.26 -1.28 -7.48
CA LEU A 153 -11.94 -1.68 -8.86
C LEU A 153 -13.15 -2.24 -9.60
N LEU A 154 -14.11 -2.86 -8.89
CA LEU A 154 -15.34 -3.41 -9.45
C LEU A 154 -16.43 -2.35 -9.65
N ARG A 155 -16.54 -1.37 -8.73
CA ARG A 155 -17.59 -0.35 -8.70
C ARG A 155 -17.04 1.01 -8.21
N PRO A 156 -16.19 1.69 -8.99
CA PRO A 156 -15.50 2.91 -8.54
C PRO A 156 -16.44 4.11 -8.32
N GLN A 157 -17.65 4.06 -8.87
CA GLN A 157 -18.69 5.07 -8.64
C GLN A 157 -19.44 4.89 -7.32
N ASP A 158 -19.42 3.69 -6.74
CA ASP A 158 -20.22 3.32 -5.55
C ASP A 158 -19.39 3.29 -4.27
N THR A 159 -18.06 3.22 -4.39
CA THR A 159 -17.15 3.19 -3.24
C THR A 159 -15.90 4.04 -3.48
N ARG A 160 -15.22 4.39 -2.40
CA ARG A 160 -13.94 5.11 -2.38
C ARG A 160 -12.95 4.30 -1.55
N LEU A 161 -11.66 4.54 -1.73
CA LEU A 161 -10.62 3.91 -0.92
C LEU A 161 -10.38 4.70 0.36
N ALA A 162 -10.22 6.02 0.21
CA ALA A 162 -9.71 6.86 1.29
C ALA A 162 -10.72 7.07 2.43
N ALA A 163 -11.93 7.51 2.12
CA ALA A 163 -12.93 7.87 3.11
C ALA A 163 -13.32 6.72 4.07
N PRO A 164 -13.64 5.49 3.60
CA PRO A 164 -13.95 4.39 4.53
C PRO A 164 -12.73 3.92 5.33
N LEU A 165 -11.52 3.96 4.74
CA LEU A 165 -10.29 3.63 5.46
C LEU A 165 -10.02 4.63 6.60
N GLU A 166 -10.20 5.92 6.33
CA GLU A 166 -10.09 6.99 7.31
C GLU A 166 -11.09 6.81 8.45
N ALA A 167 -12.36 6.55 8.14
CA ALA A 167 -13.38 6.30 9.15
C ALA A 167 -13.05 5.09 10.02
N PHE A 168 -12.52 4.01 9.42
CA PHE A 168 -12.10 2.83 10.16
C PHE A 168 -10.92 3.14 11.09
N ILE A 169 -9.88 3.83 10.62
CA ILE A 169 -8.76 4.30 11.45
C ILE A 169 -9.25 5.18 12.60
N GLN A 170 -10.09 6.18 12.29
CA GLN A 170 -10.63 7.12 13.27
C GLN A 170 -11.43 6.41 14.38
N SER A 171 -12.07 5.28 14.07
CA SER A 171 -12.83 4.50 15.04
C SER A 171 -11.97 3.95 16.19
N ALA A 172 -10.67 3.79 15.99
CA ALA A 172 -9.73 3.32 17.01
C ALA A 172 -9.02 4.45 17.78
N LEU A 173 -9.17 5.70 17.35
CA LEU A 173 -8.46 6.84 17.94
C LEU A 173 -9.31 7.57 19.00
N THR A 174 -8.64 8.13 20.00
CA THR A 174 -9.24 8.96 21.06
C THR A 174 -9.43 10.42 20.64
N ARG A 175 -8.78 10.82 19.54
CA ARG A 175 -8.78 12.16 18.97
C ARG A 175 -8.91 12.09 17.46
N ASP A 176 -9.26 13.21 16.85
CA ASP A 176 -9.33 13.32 15.39
C ASP A 176 -7.95 13.07 14.74
N LEU A 177 -7.93 12.23 13.69
CA LEU A 177 -6.72 11.77 13.01
C LEU A 177 -5.91 12.94 12.47
N TRP A 178 -6.56 14.02 12.02
CA TRP A 178 -5.92 15.18 11.40
C TRP A 178 -5.54 16.27 12.39
N SER A 179 -5.95 16.16 13.65
CA SER A 179 -5.56 17.09 14.69
C SER A 179 -4.04 17.08 14.92
N PRO A 180 -3.38 18.24 14.99
CA PRO A 180 -1.93 18.31 15.16
C PRO A 180 -1.49 17.51 16.39
N VAL A 181 -0.36 16.81 16.31
CA VAL A 181 0.27 16.26 17.51
C VAL A 181 0.72 17.46 18.35
N MET A 182 0.19 17.57 19.58
CA MET A 182 0.65 18.56 20.54
C MET A 182 2.08 18.19 20.95
N THR A 183 3.08 18.70 20.24
CA THR A 183 4.47 18.62 20.67
C THR A 183 4.60 19.59 21.83
N GLU A 184 4.68 19.10 23.07
CA GLU A 184 5.15 19.93 24.18
C GLU A 184 6.52 20.49 23.76
N ALA A 185 6.59 21.82 23.64
CA ALA A 185 7.85 22.50 23.46
C ALA A 185 8.70 22.17 24.68
N ALA A 186 9.77 21.39 24.49
CA ALA A 186 10.79 21.21 25.50
C ALA A 186 11.25 22.59 25.98
N SER A 187 10.93 22.91 27.23
CA SER A 187 11.42 24.09 27.94
C SER A 187 12.85 23.87 28.40
#